data_AF-A0A160T830-F1
#
_entry.id   AF-A0A160T830-F1
#
_cell.length_a   1.000
_cell.length_b   1.000
_cell.length_c   1.000
_cell.angle_alpha   90.00
_cell.angle_beta   90.00
_cell.angle_gamma   90.00
#
_symmetry.space_group_name_H-M   'P 1'
#
loop_
_entity.id
_entity.type
_entity.pdbx_description
1 polymer ?
#
loop_
_entity_poly.entity_id
_entity_poly.type
_entity_poly.pdbx_seq_one_letter_code
_entity_poly.pdbx_strand_id
1 'polypeptide(L)'
;MNRKFFIPLVALIGLLALWLLPVATPHARAADAQWRARYWNNRNLSGNAVWERNEDAIDHDWGGGSPNSPLIADDNFSARWNRVVNFNAGTYRFSATMDDGMRVWIDDQLLIDAWNDSQVRTITADRALSAGDHNIRVEYYEAGGMAVARFNWIQVSGGGAPVIGNWRGEYFNNMNLSGGPTVVRDDAAVDFNWGAGSPAPGIAADRFSVRWTRSLNFPAGTYRFDVFSDDGVRLWINNALVIDEWRNQTDGRFNVSVALNGATSLRLEYFENDGRAAVALGWNPPGGSSIPGGGGGGTGGITGPSVTGAWFGEYYNNMTLSGPATATRIDNAVDFNWGLGAPIAGVGADRFSVRWTRTVDFPSGTYRFEVFSDDGVRLWANNAILVDQWRDQTDGRFFATVALAGPVAIEMEYYDNTGRAAVALAWTAVSGGAVTPPSGSPTATVTGTRGSRLNIRSAPGGPLVGQLAPNQTVALTGFQSADRAWLEIFRPTGGTGWVSARYVTTSVATTNFPTR
;
A
#
# COMPACT_ATOMS: atom_id res chain seq x y z
N MET A 1 12.60 58.70 66.08
CA MET A 1 12.56 59.72 65.02
C MET A 1 11.76 59.19 63.84
N ASN A 2 10.65 59.88 63.53
CA ASN A 2 9.92 60.04 62.23
C ASN A 2 9.71 58.82 61.31
N ARG A 3 8.46 58.31 61.19
CA ARG A 3 7.32 58.73 60.31
C ARG A 3 7.39 58.17 58.87
N LYS A 4 6.36 57.39 58.52
CA LYS A 4 5.93 56.97 57.16
C LYS A 4 5.76 58.17 56.20
N PHE A 5 5.97 58.00 54.89
CA PHE A 5 5.24 58.59 53.72
C PHE A 5 5.91 58.05 52.42
N PHE A 6 5.22 57.29 51.54
CA PHE A 6 4.58 57.69 50.26
C PHE A 6 5.23 58.91 49.56
N ILE A 7 5.53 58.86 48.25
CA ILE A 7 4.77 59.38 47.06
C ILE A 7 5.84 59.43 45.89
N PRO A 8 5.58 59.52 44.56
CA PRO A 8 4.53 59.06 43.63
C PRO A 8 5.05 58.36 42.33
N LEU A 9 4.11 57.81 41.58
CA LEU A 9 4.15 57.62 40.12
C LEU A 9 4.07 59.00 39.41
N VAL A 10 5.03 59.34 38.53
CA VAL A 10 4.88 60.40 37.53
C VAL A 10 5.27 59.82 36.16
N ALA A 11 4.28 59.80 35.27
CA ALA A 11 4.45 59.51 33.86
C ALA A 11 5.22 60.66 33.18
N LEU A 12 6.24 60.32 32.39
CA LEU A 12 6.80 61.23 31.39
C LEU A 12 6.81 60.51 30.04
N ILE A 13 5.94 60.99 29.16
CA ILE A 13 5.87 60.69 27.74
C ILE A 13 7.11 61.30 27.08
N GLY A 14 7.96 60.46 26.50
CA GLY A 14 9.07 60.85 25.64
C GLY A 14 9.00 60.05 24.34
N LEU A 15 8.60 60.72 23.27
CA LEU A 15 8.57 60.22 21.88
C LEU A 15 9.91 59.56 21.51
N LEU A 16 9.90 58.26 21.18
CA LEU A 16 10.95 57.65 20.39
C LEU A 16 10.45 57.58 18.94
N ALA A 17 10.99 58.44 18.08
CA ALA A 17 10.76 58.41 16.64
C ALA A 17 11.40 57.14 16.08
N LEU A 18 10.54 56.20 15.70
CA LEU A 18 10.87 54.94 15.05
C LEU A 18 11.33 55.22 13.62
N TRP A 19 12.64 55.27 13.37
CA TRP A 19 13.17 55.09 12.02
C TRP A 19 13.16 53.59 11.71
N LEU A 20 12.01 53.10 11.28
CA LEU A 20 11.91 51.83 10.56
C LEU A 20 12.64 52.03 9.24
N LEU A 21 13.89 51.57 9.16
CA LEU A 21 14.42 51.10 7.89
C LEU A 21 13.42 50.06 7.37
N PRO A 22 13.00 50.09 6.09
CA PRO A 22 12.25 48.98 5.54
C PRO A 22 13.17 47.78 5.59
N VAL A 23 12.97 46.92 6.59
CA VAL A 23 13.39 45.52 6.49
C VAL A 23 12.65 45.04 5.26
N ALA A 24 13.39 44.86 4.17
CA ALA A 24 12.85 44.21 2.99
C ALA A 24 12.21 42.93 3.49
N THR A 25 10.87 42.88 3.43
CA THR A 25 10.14 41.63 3.57
C THR A 25 10.89 40.64 2.69
N PRO A 26 11.38 39.50 3.21
CA PRO A 26 11.76 38.43 2.33
C PRO A 26 10.49 38.19 1.52
N HIS A 27 10.53 38.53 0.23
CA HIS A 27 9.51 38.04 -0.68
C HIS A 27 9.45 36.56 -0.38
N ALA A 28 8.25 36.05 -0.05
CA ALA A 28 8.00 34.63 -0.10
C ALA A 28 8.44 34.21 -1.49
N ARG A 29 9.68 33.70 -1.61
CA ARG A 29 10.21 33.29 -2.89
C ARG A 29 9.32 32.14 -3.26
N ALA A 30 8.56 32.29 -4.34
CA ALA A 30 7.93 31.16 -4.99
C ALA A 30 8.98 30.06 -5.06
N ALA A 31 8.63 28.85 -4.60
CA ALA A 31 9.45 27.68 -4.80
C ALA A 31 9.66 27.52 -6.31
N ASP A 32 10.74 28.10 -6.85
CA ASP A 32 11.03 28.02 -8.27
C ASP A 32 11.25 26.54 -8.59
N ALA A 33 10.38 25.99 -9.44
CA ALA A 33 10.51 24.62 -9.93
C ALA A 33 11.79 24.44 -10.79
N GLN A 34 12.49 25.53 -11.11
CA GLN A 34 13.65 25.60 -11.99
C GLN A 34 14.86 26.17 -11.25
N TRP A 35 16.06 25.85 -11.74
CA TRP A 35 17.30 26.47 -11.29
C TRP A 35 17.45 27.88 -11.83
N ARG A 36 17.73 28.84 -10.95
CA ARG A 36 18.15 30.18 -11.37
C ARG A 36 19.65 30.15 -11.64
N ALA A 37 20.03 30.09 -12.91
CA ALA A 37 21.41 30.05 -13.39
C ALA A 37 21.96 31.47 -13.64
N ARG A 38 23.22 31.69 -13.27
CA ARG A 38 23.99 32.90 -13.55
C ARG A 38 25.37 32.51 -14.05
N TYR A 39 25.88 33.23 -15.05
CA TYR A 39 27.14 32.95 -15.72
C TYR A 39 28.05 34.19 -15.73
N TRP A 40 29.36 33.97 -15.57
CA TRP A 40 30.40 35.00 -15.53
C TRP A 40 31.53 34.67 -16.50
N ASN A 41 32.13 35.70 -17.08
CA ASN A 41 33.31 35.58 -17.95
C ASN A 41 34.62 35.66 -17.13
N ASN A 42 34.67 34.90 -16.03
CA ASN A 42 35.84 34.67 -15.20
C ASN A 42 35.61 33.42 -14.33
N ARG A 43 36.68 32.82 -13.82
CA ARG A 43 36.62 31.60 -12.97
C ARG A 43 36.13 31.81 -11.54
N ASN A 44 36.04 33.05 -11.07
CA ASN A 44 35.90 33.37 -9.65
C ASN A 44 34.51 33.90 -9.27
N LEU A 45 33.52 33.80 -10.16
CA LEU A 45 32.15 34.29 -9.94
C LEU A 45 32.13 35.78 -9.55
N SER A 46 33.11 36.54 -10.04
CA SER A 46 33.36 37.91 -9.59
C SER A 46 32.69 38.94 -10.50
N GLY A 47 32.22 40.03 -9.89
CA GLY A 47 31.48 41.08 -10.60
C GLY A 47 30.04 40.66 -10.95
N ASN A 48 29.46 41.37 -11.91
CA ASN A 48 28.10 41.10 -12.37
C ASN A 48 28.08 39.88 -13.30
N ALA A 49 27.07 39.03 -13.15
CA ALA A 49 26.81 37.97 -14.12
C ALA A 49 26.50 38.59 -15.48
N VAL A 50 27.06 38.02 -16.55
CA VAL A 50 26.87 38.51 -17.92
C VAL A 50 25.69 37.82 -18.61
N TRP A 51 25.22 36.71 -18.07
CA TRP A 51 24.02 36.01 -18.53
C TRP A 51 23.30 35.32 -17.37
N GLU A 52 21.97 35.37 -17.36
CA GLU A 52 21.12 34.68 -16.40
C GLU A 52 19.95 34.01 -17.13
N ARG A 53 19.52 32.84 -16.63
CA ARG A 53 18.30 32.18 -17.12
C ARG A 53 17.76 31.19 -16.08
N ASN A 54 16.55 30.68 -16.33
CA ASN A 54 16.01 29.55 -15.59
C ASN A 54 16.30 28.24 -16.36
N GLU A 55 16.61 27.17 -15.64
CA GLU A 55 16.95 25.87 -16.22
C GLU A 55 16.24 24.73 -15.48
N ASP A 56 15.77 23.72 -16.19
CA ASP A 56 15.08 22.58 -15.57
C ASP A 56 16.05 21.65 -14.82
N ALA A 57 17.29 21.54 -15.32
CA ALA A 57 18.33 20.70 -14.75
C ALA A 57 19.72 21.32 -14.99
N ILE A 58 20.67 20.91 -14.14
CA ILE A 58 22.11 21.11 -14.38
C ILE A 58 22.62 19.80 -15.00
N ASP A 59 22.55 19.71 -16.31
CA ASP A 59 23.02 18.56 -17.09
C ASP A 59 23.65 19.05 -18.39
N HIS A 60 24.81 19.67 -18.26
CA HIS A 60 25.50 20.34 -19.36
C HIS A 60 26.79 19.62 -19.74
N ASP A 61 27.00 19.54 -21.05
CA ASP A 61 28.21 19.07 -21.70
C ASP A 61 28.44 19.99 -22.90
N TRP A 62 29.27 21.02 -22.70
CA TRP A 62 29.52 22.03 -23.73
C TRP A 62 30.68 21.65 -24.64
N GLY A 63 31.31 20.48 -24.42
CA GLY A 63 32.54 20.11 -25.13
C GLY A 63 33.60 21.20 -24.97
N GLY A 64 34.26 21.57 -26.06
CA GLY A 64 35.23 22.68 -26.09
C GLY A 64 34.61 24.08 -26.28
N GLY A 65 33.35 24.28 -25.92
CA GLY A 65 32.62 25.54 -26.10
C GLY A 65 31.96 26.03 -24.82
N SER A 66 31.12 27.06 -24.96
CA SER A 66 30.50 27.73 -23.81
C SER A 66 28.96 27.60 -23.74
N PRO A 67 28.34 27.93 -22.59
CA PRO A 67 26.89 27.93 -22.43
C PRO A 67 26.14 28.87 -23.39
N ASN A 68 26.80 29.93 -23.87
CA ASN A 68 26.21 30.90 -24.78
C ASN A 68 27.30 31.73 -25.47
N SER A 69 27.85 31.21 -26.56
CA SER A 69 28.85 31.92 -27.38
C SER A 69 28.19 32.98 -28.28
N PRO A 70 28.78 34.18 -28.47
CA PRO A 70 30.07 34.64 -27.93
C PRO A 70 29.94 35.41 -26.60
N LEU A 71 28.77 35.39 -25.96
CA LEU A 71 28.51 36.16 -24.74
C LEU A 71 29.33 35.64 -23.54
N ILE A 72 29.52 34.32 -23.49
CA ILE A 72 30.44 33.62 -22.60
C ILE A 72 31.59 33.09 -23.46
N ALA A 73 32.83 33.36 -23.06
CA ALA A 73 34.01 32.82 -23.72
C ALA A 73 34.05 31.28 -23.59
N ASP A 74 34.68 30.62 -24.55
CA ASP A 74 34.80 29.16 -24.56
C ASP A 74 35.62 28.64 -23.37
N ASP A 75 36.60 29.43 -22.92
CA ASP A 75 37.38 29.15 -21.71
C ASP A 75 37.21 30.24 -20.63
N ASN A 76 37.59 29.92 -19.39
CA ASN A 76 37.68 30.85 -18.26
C ASN A 76 36.34 31.46 -17.83
N PHE A 77 35.29 30.66 -17.78
CA PHE A 77 33.98 31.07 -17.30
C PHE A 77 33.58 30.38 -15.99
N SER A 78 32.54 30.90 -15.34
CA SER A 78 31.95 30.26 -14.17
C SER A 78 30.44 30.40 -14.14
N ALA A 79 29.79 29.53 -13.40
CA ALA A 79 28.36 29.49 -13.26
C ALA A 79 27.94 29.25 -11.81
N ARG A 80 26.77 29.79 -11.44
CA ARG A 80 26.10 29.54 -10.17
C ARG A 80 24.65 29.25 -10.44
N TRP A 81 24.17 28.15 -9.87
CA TRP A 81 22.76 27.80 -9.85
C TRP A 81 22.25 27.85 -8.42
N ASN A 82 21.06 28.43 -8.27
CA ASN A 82 20.32 28.44 -7.00
C ASN A 82 18.93 27.86 -7.21
N ARG A 83 18.50 27.00 -6.29
CA ARG A 83 17.14 26.47 -6.26
C ARG A 83 16.72 26.16 -4.83
N VAL A 84 15.47 26.43 -4.50
CA VAL A 84 14.83 25.90 -3.29
C VAL A 84 14.11 24.62 -3.69
N VAL A 85 14.41 23.53 -2.99
CA VAL A 85 13.80 22.23 -3.22
C VAL A 85 13.12 21.78 -1.94
N ASN A 86 11.85 21.39 -2.05
CA ASN A 86 11.15 20.73 -0.96
C ASN A 86 11.59 19.26 -0.92
N PHE A 87 12.29 18.87 0.14
CA PHE A 87 12.70 17.49 0.38
C PHE A 87 11.76 16.82 1.38
N ASN A 88 11.62 15.50 1.25
CA ASN A 88 11.21 14.70 2.40
C ASN A 88 12.39 14.61 3.37
N ALA A 89 12.12 14.33 4.64
CA ALA A 89 13.20 13.96 5.55
C ALA A 89 13.97 12.77 4.98
N GLY A 90 15.26 12.70 5.25
CA GLY A 90 16.11 11.56 4.90
C GLY A 90 17.52 11.95 4.49
N THR A 91 18.37 10.94 4.29
CA THR A 91 19.71 11.11 3.75
C THR A 91 19.67 11.05 2.23
N TYR A 92 20.23 12.07 1.59
CA TYR A 92 20.36 12.17 0.16
C TYR A 92 21.82 12.11 -0.25
N ARG A 93 22.12 11.36 -1.31
CA ARG A 93 23.42 11.36 -1.98
C ARG A 93 23.37 12.35 -3.12
N PHE A 94 24.19 13.38 -3.04
CA PHE A 94 24.38 14.38 -4.09
C PHE A 94 25.56 13.99 -4.95
N SER A 95 25.40 14.05 -6.27
CA SER A 95 26.42 13.72 -7.26
C SER A 95 26.74 14.95 -8.10
N ALA A 96 28.01 15.36 -8.10
CA ALA A 96 28.55 16.46 -8.89
C ALA A 96 29.55 15.91 -9.90
N THR A 97 29.24 16.05 -11.20
CA THR A 97 30.16 15.73 -12.30
C THR A 97 30.64 17.02 -12.92
N MET A 98 31.95 17.22 -12.95
CA MET A 98 32.56 18.47 -13.41
C MET A 98 33.84 18.25 -14.22
N ASP A 99 34.06 19.19 -15.13
CA ASP A 99 35.33 19.55 -15.78
C ASP A 99 35.24 21.07 -15.99
N ASP A 100 35.82 21.95 -15.15
CA ASP A 100 36.86 21.72 -14.15
C ASP A 100 36.35 21.56 -12.70
N GLY A 101 35.99 22.66 -12.04
CA GLY A 101 35.80 22.72 -10.59
C GLY A 101 34.35 22.94 -10.20
N MET A 102 33.90 22.32 -9.10
CA MET A 102 32.52 22.46 -8.60
C MET A 102 32.46 22.51 -7.07
N ARG A 103 31.53 23.31 -6.54
CA ARG A 103 31.19 23.36 -5.11
C ARG A 103 29.68 23.28 -4.94
N VAL A 104 29.24 22.58 -3.90
CA VAL A 104 27.82 22.37 -3.60
C VAL A 104 27.54 22.74 -2.16
N TRP A 105 26.50 23.54 -1.92
CA TRP A 105 25.98 23.87 -0.60
C TRP A 105 24.53 23.45 -0.47
N ILE A 106 24.18 22.96 0.72
CA ILE A 106 22.79 22.75 1.15
C ILE A 106 22.57 23.59 2.41
N ASP A 107 21.57 24.47 2.41
CA ASP A 107 21.27 25.43 3.49
C ASP A 107 22.50 26.24 3.93
N ASP A 108 23.22 26.76 2.94
CA ASP A 108 24.46 27.52 3.11
C ASP A 108 25.62 26.76 3.79
N GLN A 109 25.47 25.44 4.01
CA GLN A 109 26.54 24.56 4.48
C GLN A 109 27.24 23.89 3.30
N LEU A 110 28.56 24.04 3.22
CA LEU A 110 29.38 23.46 2.15
C LEU A 110 29.39 21.93 2.29
N LEU A 111 28.95 21.24 1.24
CA LEU A 111 28.85 19.78 1.19
C LEU A 111 29.93 19.15 0.30
N ILE A 112 30.16 19.71 -0.89
CA ILE A 112 31.23 19.29 -1.81
C ILE A 112 32.13 20.49 -2.05
N ASP A 113 33.42 20.33 -1.81
CA ASP A 113 34.43 21.37 -2.07
C ASP A 113 35.53 20.86 -3.02
N ALA A 114 35.29 21.01 -4.33
CA ALA A 114 36.20 20.57 -5.39
C ALA A 114 36.53 21.73 -6.34
N TRP A 115 37.08 22.81 -5.80
CA TRP A 115 37.39 24.04 -6.53
C TRP A 115 38.83 24.05 -7.07
N ASN A 116 39.15 23.08 -7.93
CA ASN A 116 40.47 22.92 -8.54
C ASN A 116 40.33 22.41 -9.99
N ASP A 117 41.35 22.66 -10.81
CA ASP A 117 41.38 22.23 -12.21
C ASP A 117 41.37 20.70 -12.26
N SER A 118 40.52 20.12 -13.10
CA SER A 118 40.39 18.67 -13.24
C SER A 118 39.63 18.28 -14.48
N GLN A 119 40.06 17.19 -15.12
CA GLN A 119 39.27 16.51 -16.16
C GLN A 119 37.93 15.99 -15.60
N VAL A 120 37.00 15.65 -16.49
CA VAL A 120 35.69 15.06 -16.15
C VAL A 120 35.82 13.99 -15.07
N ARG A 121 35.26 14.28 -13.90
CA ARG A 121 35.15 13.33 -12.78
C ARG A 121 33.86 13.56 -12.01
N THR A 122 33.46 12.58 -11.20
CA THR A 122 32.27 12.69 -10.33
C THR A 122 32.67 12.58 -8.87
N ILE A 123 32.18 13.51 -8.04
CA ILE A 123 32.27 13.46 -6.58
C ILE A 123 30.87 13.29 -6.02
N THR A 124 30.75 12.45 -4.99
CA THR A 124 29.48 12.25 -4.28
C THR A 124 29.63 12.58 -2.81
N ALA A 125 28.55 13.08 -2.20
CA ALA A 125 28.49 13.31 -0.76
C ALA A 125 27.06 13.09 -0.25
N ASP A 126 26.97 12.49 0.94
CA ASP A 126 25.69 12.20 1.59
C ASP A 126 25.35 13.28 2.62
N ARG A 127 24.07 13.68 2.68
CA ARG A 127 23.57 14.66 3.64
C ARG A 127 22.19 14.27 4.15
N ALA A 128 22.06 14.17 5.47
CA ALA A 128 20.76 14.08 6.12
C ALA A 128 20.05 15.44 6.05
N LEU A 129 18.81 15.43 5.57
CA LEU A 129 17.92 16.59 5.45
C LEU A 129 16.64 16.33 6.26
N SER A 130 16.10 17.40 6.83
CA SER A 130 14.74 17.41 7.38
C SER A 130 13.71 17.43 6.25
N ALA A 131 12.44 17.19 6.57
CA ALA A 131 11.38 17.49 5.61
C ALA A 131 11.20 19.00 5.49
N GLY A 132 10.92 19.50 4.29
CA GLY A 132 10.66 20.91 4.02
C GLY A 132 11.59 21.49 2.96
N ASP A 133 11.56 22.82 2.87
CA ASP A 133 12.32 23.57 1.86
C ASP A 133 13.79 23.69 2.26
N HIS A 134 14.67 23.29 1.35
CA HIS A 134 16.11 23.43 1.48
C HIS A 134 16.69 24.24 0.32
N ASN A 135 17.64 25.11 0.62
CA ASN A 135 18.32 25.92 -0.39
C ASN A 135 19.53 25.14 -0.94
N ILE A 136 19.55 24.92 -2.25
CA ILE A 136 20.69 24.32 -2.95
C ILE A 136 21.41 25.40 -3.74
N ARG A 137 22.72 25.51 -3.53
CA ARG A 137 23.62 26.30 -4.36
C ARG A 137 24.67 25.39 -4.98
N VAL A 138 24.81 25.46 -6.30
CA VAL A 138 25.89 24.80 -7.04
C VAL A 138 26.72 25.90 -7.70
N GLU A 139 28.03 25.86 -7.52
CA GLU A 139 28.97 26.72 -8.22
C GLU A 139 29.90 25.85 -9.06
N TYR A 140 30.25 26.34 -10.26
CA TYR A 140 31.10 25.66 -11.22
C TYR A 140 32.05 26.67 -11.87
N TYR A 141 33.24 26.24 -12.27
CA TYR A 141 34.06 26.97 -13.22
C TYR A 141 34.70 26.04 -14.24
N GLU A 142 35.02 26.64 -15.38
CA GLU A 142 35.79 26.10 -16.48
C GLU A 142 37.07 26.95 -16.60
N ALA A 143 38.24 26.32 -16.73
CA ALA A 143 39.52 26.98 -16.93
C ALA A 143 40.03 26.93 -18.37
N GLY A 144 39.95 25.76 -18.99
CA GLY A 144 40.19 25.57 -20.40
C GLY A 144 39.99 24.12 -20.84
N GLY A 145 39.58 23.90 -22.08
CA GLY A 145 39.39 22.56 -22.64
C GLY A 145 37.95 22.10 -22.65
N MET A 146 37.65 20.94 -22.05
CA MET A 146 36.29 20.37 -22.08
C MET A 146 35.48 20.85 -20.90
N ALA A 147 34.26 21.33 -21.15
CA ALA A 147 33.40 21.91 -20.14
C ALA A 147 32.19 21.03 -19.85
N VAL A 148 32.17 20.41 -18.66
CA VAL A 148 31.07 19.55 -18.20
C VAL A 148 30.58 20.01 -16.84
N ALA A 149 29.26 20.15 -16.68
CA ALA A 149 28.62 20.45 -15.40
C ALA A 149 27.30 19.67 -15.28
N ARG A 150 27.31 18.60 -14.47
CA ARG A 150 26.10 17.84 -14.14
C ARG A 150 25.91 17.75 -12.63
N PHE A 151 24.68 17.91 -12.16
CA PHE A 151 24.35 17.79 -10.75
C PHE A 151 23.00 17.10 -10.55
N ASN A 152 22.98 16.03 -9.75
CA ASN A 152 21.79 15.29 -9.39
C ASN A 152 21.86 14.77 -7.96
N TRP A 153 20.76 14.21 -7.46
CA TRP A 153 20.73 13.52 -6.19
C TRP A 153 19.78 12.33 -6.22
N ILE A 154 20.04 11.37 -5.33
CA ILE A 154 19.13 10.27 -5.00
C ILE A 154 18.92 10.24 -3.49
N GLN A 155 17.74 9.80 -3.05
CA GLN A 155 17.53 9.49 -1.64
C GLN A 155 18.16 8.13 -1.31
N VAL A 156 19.03 8.09 -0.31
CA VAL A 156 19.75 6.86 0.09
C VAL A 156 19.30 6.28 1.43
N SER A 157 18.60 7.05 2.28
CA SER A 157 17.88 6.54 3.45
C SER A 157 16.89 7.58 4.02
N GLY A 158 16.01 7.17 4.92
CA GLY A 158 15.28 8.10 5.81
C GLY A 158 14.12 8.91 5.24
N GLY A 159 13.57 8.57 4.06
CA GLY A 159 12.33 9.14 3.51
C GLY A 159 11.23 9.27 4.56
N GLY A 160 10.55 10.44 4.60
CA GLY A 160 9.48 10.77 5.56
C GLY A 160 8.58 9.59 5.89
N ALA A 161 8.09 9.55 7.13
CA ALA A 161 7.34 8.42 7.71
C ALA A 161 6.53 7.71 6.61
N PRO A 162 6.81 6.43 6.31
CA PRO A 162 6.13 5.76 5.22
C PRO A 162 4.63 5.96 5.43
N VAL A 163 3.85 6.11 4.35
CA VAL A 163 2.40 6.06 4.48
C VAL A 163 2.09 4.67 5.00
N ILE A 164 1.93 4.56 6.32
CA ILE A 164 1.71 3.28 6.99
C ILE A 164 0.24 2.93 6.77
N GLY A 165 -0.03 2.13 5.74
CA GLY A 165 -1.33 1.49 5.57
C GLY A 165 -1.46 0.22 6.42
N ASN A 166 -0.34 -0.35 6.84
CA ASN A 166 -0.24 -1.65 7.48
C ASN A 166 0.46 -1.55 8.84
N TRP A 167 1.55 -2.28 9.05
CA TRP A 167 2.33 -2.23 10.29
C TRP A 167 3.45 -1.21 10.17
N ARG A 168 3.49 -0.25 11.11
CA ARG A 168 4.66 0.61 11.24
C ARG A 168 5.78 -0.18 11.92
N GLY A 169 6.75 -0.65 11.15
CA GLY A 169 7.94 -1.34 11.64
C GLY A 169 9.09 -0.37 11.89
N GLU A 170 9.53 -0.28 13.14
CA GLU A 170 10.67 0.51 13.60
C GLU A 170 11.83 -0.42 13.96
N TYR A 171 12.94 -0.30 13.24
CA TYR A 171 14.08 -1.21 13.37
C TYR A 171 15.26 -0.48 14.00
N PHE A 172 15.88 -1.12 14.99
CA PHE A 172 16.92 -0.55 15.82
C PHE A 172 18.17 -1.41 15.73
N ASN A 173 19.32 -0.78 15.54
CA ASN A 173 20.61 -1.47 15.52
C ASN A 173 21.14 -1.74 16.95
N ASN A 174 20.27 -2.22 17.84
CA ASN A 174 20.52 -2.67 19.21
C ASN A 174 19.33 -3.52 19.69
N MET A 175 19.51 -4.38 20.69
CA MET A 175 18.45 -5.26 21.22
C MET A 175 17.42 -4.55 22.13
N ASN A 176 17.65 -3.30 22.51
CA ASN A 176 16.92 -2.65 23.59
C ASN A 176 15.90 -1.62 23.12
N LEU A 177 15.61 -1.55 21.81
CA LEU A 177 14.73 -0.54 21.20
C LEU A 177 15.11 0.89 21.59
N SER A 178 16.41 1.12 21.79
CA SER A 178 16.95 2.37 22.33
C SER A 178 17.37 3.32 21.21
N GLY A 179 17.26 4.63 21.48
CA GLY A 179 17.51 5.67 20.48
C GLY A 179 16.38 5.80 19.46
N GLY A 180 16.66 6.54 18.37
CA GLY A 180 15.75 6.57 17.22
C GLY A 180 15.92 5.31 16.35
N PRO A 181 14.85 4.82 15.71
CA PRO A 181 14.96 3.69 14.79
C PRO A 181 15.84 4.06 13.59
N THR A 182 16.72 3.14 13.20
CA THR A 182 17.59 3.27 12.02
C THR A 182 16.79 3.14 10.73
N VAL A 183 15.74 2.31 10.73
CA VAL A 183 14.83 2.12 9.60
C VAL A 183 13.38 2.16 10.10
N VAL A 184 12.51 2.87 9.39
CA VAL A 184 11.06 2.82 9.57
C VAL A 184 10.43 2.39 8.25
N ARG A 185 9.53 1.40 8.29
CA ARG A 185 8.90 0.79 7.10
C ARG A 185 7.42 0.50 7.32
N ASP A 186 6.66 0.40 6.24
CA ASP A 186 5.29 -0.13 6.22
C ASP A 186 5.37 -1.62 5.88
N ASP A 187 5.26 -2.47 6.89
CA ASP A 187 5.29 -3.91 6.71
C ASP A 187 3.86 -4.43 6.51
N ALA A 188 3.61 -5.12 5.40
CA ALA A 188 2.29 -5.66 5.08
C ALA A 188 1.79 -6.65 6.17
N ALA A 189 2.72 -7.42 6.73
CA ALA A 189 2.50 -8.33 7.84
C ALA A 189 3.75 -8.42 8.72
N VAL A 190 3.59 -8.92 9.94
CA VAL A 190 4.71 -9.36 10.77
C VAL A 190 4.86 -10.86 10.57
N ASP A 191 5.64 -11.22 9.54
CA ASP A 191 5.94 -12.60 9.14
C ASP A 191 7.32 -12.62 8.47
N PHE A 192 8.36 -12.69 9.29
CA PHE A 192 9.74 -12.53 8.85
C PHE A 192 10.59 -13.74 9.23
N ASN A 193 11.43 -14.17 8.30
CA ASN A 193 12.51 -15.13 8.52
C ASN A 193 13.75 -14.61 7.81
N TRP A 194 14.65 -13.98 8.57
CA TRP A 194 15.90 -13.43 8.04
C TRP A 194 17.03 -14.45 8.07
N GLY A 195 16.83 -15.63 8.68
CA GLY A 195 17.91 -16.60 8.89
C GLY A 195 19.04 -15.95 9.68
N ALA A 196 20.29 -16.11 9.24
CA ALA A 196 21.45 -15.41 9.81
C ALA A 196 21.72 -14.04 9.16
N GLY A 197 20.70 -13.44 8.54
CA GLY A 197 20.80 -12.21 7.76
C GLY A 197 20.31 -10.96 8.51
N SER A 198 20.55 -9.80 7.90
CA SER A 198 20.06 -8.51 8.41
C SER A 198 18.67 -8.17 7.86
N PRO A 199 17.78 -7.53 8.65
CA PRO A 199 16.45 -7.17 8.20
C PRO A 199 16.44 -5.97 7.24
N ALA A 200 17.49 -5.14 7.18
CA ALA A 200 17.63 -4.03 6.25
C ALA A 200 19.05 -3.44 6.26
N PRO A 201 19.46 -2.73 5.18
CA PRO A 201 20.70 -1.94 5.19
C PRO A 201 20.75 -1.00 6.40
N GLY A 202 21.89 -0.99 7.10
CA GLY A 202 22.10 -0.18 8.31
C GLY A 202 21.73 -0.87 9.62
N ILE A 203 21.13 -2.06 9.58
CA ILE A 203 20.92 -2.94 10.74
C ILE A 203 21.94 -4.08 10.67
N ALA A 204 22.57 -4.44 11.78
CA ALA A 204 23.45 -5.61 11.88
C ALA A 204 22.65 -6.92 11.75
N ALA A 205 23.32 -8.01 11.38
CA ALA A 205 22.69 -9.33 11.28
C ALA A 205 22.27 -9.87 12.66
N ASP A 206 23.05 -9.56 13.70
CA ASP A 206 22.80 -9.93 15.08
C ASP A 206 22.56 -8.67 15.95
N ARG A 207 22.01 -8.86 17.15
CA ARG A 207 21.86 -7.81 18.18
C ARG A 207 21.01 -6.62 17.74
N PHE A 208 19.96 -6.87 16.98
CA PHE A 208 19.00 -5.85 16.58
C PHE A 208 17.64 -6.03 17.28
N SER A 209 16.78 -5.03 17.18
CA SER A 209 15.40 -5.14 17.65
C SER A 209 14.44 -4.42 16.73
N VAL A 210 13.17 -4.79 16.84
CA VAL A 210 12.10 -4.24 16.01
C VAL A 210 10.86 -3.99 16.86
N ARG A 211 10.19 -2.86 16.62
CA ARG A 211 8.87 -2.57 17.15
C ARG A 211 7.89 -2.39 15.99
N TRP A 212 6.85 -3.21 15.95
CA TRP A 212 5.73 -3.04 15.05
C TRP A 212 4.53 -2.47 15.80
N THR A 213 3.89 -1.45 15.23
CA THR A 213 2.63 -0.91 15.75
C THR A 213 1.56 -0.83 14.67
N ARG A 214 0.31 -1.17 15.01
CA ARG A 214 -0.85 -1.02 14.13
C ARG A 214 -2.12 -0.81 14.95
N SER A 215 -3.04 0.00 14.43
CA SER A 215 -4.40 0.12 14.97
C SER A 215 -5.37 -0.56 14.01
N LEU A 216 -6.20 -1.45 14.53
CA LEU A 216 -7.20 -2.20 13.77
C LEU A 216 -8.56 -2.12 14.47
N ASN A 217 -9.65 -2.26 13.72
CA ASN A 217 -10.98 -2.37 14.30
C ASN A 217 -11.39 -3.84 14.35
N PHE A 218 -11.64 -4.38 15.54
CA PHE A 218 -12.05 -5.77 15.73
C PHE A 218 -13.55 -5.84 16.05
N PRO A 219 -14.32 -6.71 15.38
CA PRO A 219 -15.63 -7.09 15.88
C PRO A 219 -15.58 -7.60 17.33
N ALA A 220 -16.71 -7.50 18.04
CA ALA A 220 -16.80 -8.01 19.40
C ALA A 220 -16.53 -9.52 19.45
N GLY A 221 -15.58 -9.96 20.29
CA GLY A 221 -15.35 -11.37 20.57
C GLY A 221 -13.97 -11.69 21.14
N THR A 222 -13.73 -12.96 21.46
CA THR A 222 -12.43 -13.43 21.99
C THR A 222 -11.53 -13.90 20.86
N TYR A 223 -10.41 -13.22 20.67
CA TYR A 223 -9.40 -13.54 19.65
C TYR A 223 -8.22 -14.24 20.29
N ARG A 224 -7.69 -15.30 19.66
CA ARG A 224 -6.43 -15.94 20.10
C ARG A 224 -5.29 -15.39 19.25
N PHE A 225 -4.37 -14.66 19.86
CA PHE A 225 -3.14 -14.21 19.24
C PHE A 225 -2.07 -15.30 19.36
N ASP A 226 -1.30 -15.49 18.29
CA ASP A 226 -0.20 -16.42 18.17
C ASP A 226 1.06 -15.65 17.78
N VAL A 227 2.15 -15.88 18.51
CA VAL A 227 3.45 -15.26 18.27
C VAL A 227 4.50 -16.35 18.16
N PHE A 228 5.25 -16.33 17.07
CA PHE A 228 6.49 -17.08 16.92
C PHE A 228 7.66 -16.11 17.01
N SER A 229 8.74 -16.48 17.70
CA SER A 229 9.97 -15.68 17.70
C SER A 229 11.22 -16.51 18.00
N ASP A 230 12.32 -16.13 17.36
CA ASP A 230 13.70 -16.49 17.68
C ASP A 230 14.49 -15.18 17.51
N ASP A 231 14.94 -14.46 18.54
CA ASP A 231 14.82 -14.70 19.99
C ASP A 231 13.53 -14.15 20.65
N GLY A 232 13.63 -13.01 21.35
CA GLY A 232 12.71 -12.57 22.41
C GLY A 232 11.61 -11.65 21.89
N VAL A 233 10.44 -11.70 22.54
CA VAL A 233 9.23 -11.04 22.03
C VAL A 233 8.31 -10.53 23.14
N ARG A 234 7.62 -9.42 22.87
CA ARG A 234 6.54 -8.88 23.72
C ARG A 234 5.37 -8.41 22.88
N LEU A 235 4.15 -8.71 23.32
CA LEU A 235 2.91 -8.26 22.67
C LEU A 235 2.09 -7.40 23.62
N TRP A 236 1.72 -6.20 23.17
CA TRP A 236 0.74 -5.35 23.83
C TRP A 236 -0.51 -5.22 22.98
N ILE A 237 -1.65 -5.26 23.66
CA ILE A 237 -2.97 -5.03 23.09
C ILE A 237 -3.67 -3.97 23.95
N ASN A 238 -4.09 -2.86 23.35
CA ASN A 238 -4.65 -1.71 24.07
C ASN A 238 -3.76 -1.25 25.23
N ASN A 239 -2.45 -1.20 24.97
CA ASN A 239 -1.39 -0.86 25.93
C ASN A 239 -1.26 -1.82 27.14
N ALA A 240 -2.03 -2.91 27.20
CA ALA A 240 -1.82 -3.99 28.16
C ALA A 240 -0.81 -5.00 27.61
N LEU A 241 0.22 -5.34 28.39
CA LEU A 241 1.20 -6.37 28.04
C LEU A 241 0.56 -7.75 28.23
N VAL A 242 0.42 -8.51 27.14
CA VAL A 242 -0.29 -9.81 27.12
C VAL A 242 0.62 -11.00 26.84
N ILE A 243 1.81 -10.78 26.26
CA ILE A 243 2.90 -11.76 26.16
C ILE A 243 4.19 -11.04 26.54
N ASP A 244 4.96 -11.62 27.47
CA ASP A 244 6.23 -11.07 27.94
C ASP A 244 7.35 -12.11 27.97
N GLU A 245 8.05 -12.27 26.85
CA GLU A 245 9.11 -13.26 26.65
C GLU A 245 10.39 -12.55 26.17
N TRP A 246 10.77 -11.48 26.87
CA TRP A 246 11.94 -10.65 26.55
C TRP A 246 13.26 -11.24 27.07
N ARG A 247 13.64 -12.39 26.54
CA ARG A 247 14.84 -13.14 26.92
C ARG A 247 15.40 -13.91 25.72
N ASN A 248 16.71 -14.21 25.75
CA ASN A 248 17.34 -15.04 24.72
C ASN A 248 16.71 -16.43 24.74
N GLN A 249 16.41 -16.96 23.57
CA GLN A 249 15.73 -18.24 23.40
C GLN A 249 15.79 -18.68 21.94
N THR A 250 15.90 -19.98 21.71
CA THR A 250 15.61 -20.58 20.40
C THR A 250 14.11 -20.51 20.08
N ASP A 251 13.71 -20.83 18.84
CA ASP A 251 12.32 -21.04 18.35
C ASP A 251 11.24 -21.12 19.47
N GLY A 252 10.63 -19.98 19.79
CA GLY A 252 9.57 -19.83 20.78
C GLY A 252 8.20 -19.69 20.13
N ARG A 253 7.16 -20.25 20.78
CA ARG A 253 5.75 -20.11 20.35
C ARG A 253 4.88 -19.75 21.54
N PHE A 254 4.22 -18.61 21.45
CA PHE A 254 3.41 -18.03 22.51
C PHE A 254 2.02 -17.72 21.99
N ASN A 255 1.03 -17.78 22.87
CA ASN A 255 -0.32 -17.42 22.50
C ASN A 255 -1.10 -16.87 23.69
N VAL A 256 -2.10 -16.05 23.38
CA VAL A 256 -2.98 -15.44 24.38
C VAL A 256 -4.36 -15.18 23.79
N SER A 257 -5.42 -15.44 24.56
CA SER A 257 -6.78 -15.09 24.16
C SER A 257 -7.22 -13.77 24.79
N VAL A 258 -7.70 -12.83 23.99
CA VAL A 258 -8.10 -11.49 24.42
C VAL A 258 -9.48 -11.16 23.87
N ALA A 259 -10.37 -10.67 24.73
CA ALA A 259 -11.67 -10.14 24.33
C ALA A 259 -11.49 -8.73 23.74
N LEU A 260 -11.90 -8.55 22.49
CA LEU A 260 -11.80 -7.29 21.75
C LEU A 260 -13.20 -6.80 21.36
N ASN A 261 -13.34 -5.49 21.24
CA ASN A 261 -14.56 -4.84 20.77
C ASN A 261 -14.24 -3.43 20.26
N GLY A 262 -14.09 -3.30 18.95
CA GLY A 262 -13.81 -2.05 18.26
C GLY A 262 -12.33 -1.75 18.07
N ALA A 263 -11.99 -0.46 18.03
CA ALA A 263 -10.65 0.04 17.79
C ALA A 263 -9.66 -0.53 18.82
N THR A 264 -8.63 -1.20 18.32
CA THR A 264 -7.63 -1.90 19.12
C THR A 264 -6.24 -1.53 18.64
N SER A 265 -5.38 -1.09 19.55
CA SER A 265 -3.97 -0.84 19.25
C SER A 265 -3.15 -2.09 19.53
N LEU A 266 -2.37 -2.54 18.55
CA LEU A 266 -1.41 -3.63 18.66
C LEU A 266 0.01 -3.06 18.64
N ARG A 267 0.86 -3.56 19.54
CA ARG A 267 2.30 -3.34 19.51
C ARG A 267 3.00 -4.68 19.72
N LEU A 268 3.85 -5.08 18.79
CA LEU A 268 4.77 -6.20 18.96
C LEU A 268 6.19 -5.65 19.07
N GLU A 269 6.94 -6.09 20.06
CA GLU A 269 8.38 -5.83 20.14
C GLU A 269 9.12 -7.16 20.03
N TYR A 270 10.25 -7.15 19.32
CA TYR A 270 11.10 -8.31 19.06
C TYR A 270 12.57 -7.90 19.19
N PHE A 271 13.43 -8.81 19.63
CA PHE A 271 14.87 -8.67 19.45
C PHE A 271 15.51 -9.97 18.97
N GLU A 272 16.60 -9.80 18.25
CA GLU A 272 17.54 -10.86 17.90
C GLU A 272 18.84 -10.64 18.68
N ASN A 273 19.35 -11.67 19.35
CA ASN A 273 20.67 -11.64 19.97
C ASN A 273 21.73 -12.20 19.04
N ASP A 274 21.58 -13.45 18.60
CA ASP A 274 22.51 -14.12 17.69
C ASP A 274 21.89 -15.33 16.98
N GLY A 275 22.37 -15.59 15.75
CA GLY A 275 22.02 -16.82 15.05
C GLY A 275 20.86 -16.65 14.09
N ARG A 276 19.72 -17.29 14.35
CA ARG A 276 18.58 -17.30 13.41
C ARG A 276 17.55 -16.28 13.87
N ALA A 277 17.38 -15.24 13.07
CA ALA A 277 16.37 -14.23 13.29
C ALA A 277 15.05 -14.55 12.57
N ALA A 278 13.99 -14.80 13.33
CA ALA A 278 12.65 -14.97 12.76
C ALA A 278 11.53 -14.57 13.74
N VAL A 279 10.46 -13.98 13.23
CA VAL A 279 9.29 -13.56 14.03
C VAL A 279 8.02 -13.57 13.21
N ALA A 280 6.91 -14.03 13.80
CA ALA A 280 5.60 -13.95 13.18
C ALA A 280 4.52 -13.63 14.22
N LEU A 281 3.54 -12.80 13.84
CA LEU A 281 2.35 -12.51 14.63
C LEU A 281 1.09 -12.82 13.84
N GLY A 282 0.17 -13.56 14.47
CA GLY A 282 -1.16 -13.82 13.96
C GLY A 282 -2.23 -13.76 15.02
N TRP A 283 -3.49 -13.81 14.59
CA TRP A 283 -4.62 -14.03 15.47
C TRP A 283 -5.74 -14.77 14.76
N ASN A 284 -6.51 -15.52 15.54
CA ASN A 284 -7.71 -16.23 15.11
C ASN A 284 -8.96 -15.51 15.65
N PRO A 285 -10.04 -15.41 14.85
CA PRO A 285 -11.31 -14.87 15.31
C PRO A 285 -11.99 -15.75 16.37
N PRO A 286 -13.07 -15.26 17.02
CA PRO A 286 -13.82 -16.02 18.01
C PRO A 286 -14.23 -17.42 17.52
N GLY A 287 -13.71 -18.44 18.20
CA GLY A 287 -13.93 -19.85 17.87
C GLY A 287 -13.12 -20.39 16.68
N GLY A 288 -12.09 -19.68 16.22
CA GLY A 288 -11.03 -20.27 15.39
C GLY A 288 -10.25 -21.31 16.22
N SER A 289 -10.15 -22.54 15.71
CA SER A 289 -9.47 -23.63 16.39
C SER A 289 -7.95 -23.43 16.37
N SER A 290 -7.30 -23.70 17.50
CA SER A 290 -5.83 -23.70 17.65
C SER A 290 -5.14 -24.62 16.66
N ILE A 291 -4.03 -24.18 16.08
CA ILE A 291 -3.05 -25.06 15.43
C ILE A 291 -2.07 -25.52 16.51
N PRO A 292 -1.94 -26.83 16.78
CA PRO A 292 -0.76 -27.35 17.46
C PRO A 292 0.41 -27.29 16.47
N GLY A 293 1.30 -26.30 16.61
CA GLY A 293 2.55 -26.26 15.87
C GLY A 293 2.46 -25.85 14.39
N GLY A 294 2.00 -24.63 14.10
CA GLY A 294 2.22 -23.93 12.81
C GLY A 294 2.26 -22.41 13.05
N GLY A 295 3.24 -21.71 12.47
CA GLY A 295 3.46 -20.27 12.68
C GLY A 295 2.70 -19.39 11.68
N GLY A 296 2.50 -18.11 12.03
CA GLY A 296 1.89 -17.08 11.19
C GLY A 296 0.37 -17.19 11.15
N GLY A 297 -0.42 -16.18 11.55
CA GLY A 297 -0.47 -14.90 10.86
C GLY A 297 -1.55 -14.95 9.79
N GLY A 298 -2.83 -14.69 10.12
CA GLY A 298 -3.87 -14.52 9.09
C GLY A 298 -3.40 -13.57 7.97
N THR A 299 -4.01 -13.69 6.79
CA THR A 299 -3.50 -13.25 5.45
C THR A 299 -3.22 -11.74 5.23
N GLY A 300 -3.11 -10.96 6.30
CA GLY A 300 -2.43 -9.66 6.38
C GLY A 300 -3.02 -8.49 5.58
N GLY A 301 -3.95 -8.73 4.66
CA GLY A 301 -4.36 -7.71 3.69
C GLY A 301 -5.68 -7.94 2.96
N ILE A 302 -6.56 -8.84 3.40
CA ILE A 302 -7.91 -8.91 2.83
C ILE A 302 -8.70 -7.66 3.22
N THR A 303 -9.23 -6.95 2.22
CA THR A 303 -10.02 -5.72 2.39
C THR A 303 -11.51 -6.05 2.45
N GLY A 304 -11.94 -6.72 3.51
CA GLY A 304 -13.35 -7.07 3.73
C GLY A 304 -13.58 -7.71 5.10
N PRO A 305 -14.81 -7.71 5.64
CA PRO A 305 -15.10 -8.46 6.86
C PRO A 305 -14.92 -9.95 6.58
N SER A 306 -14.10 -10.65 7.37
CA SER A 306 -14.05 -12.12 7.37
C SER A 306 -15.45 -12.64 7.66
N VAL A 307 -15.97 -13.52 6.79
CA VAL A 307 -17.37 -13.91 6.93
C VAL A 307 -17.51 -15.07 7.90
N THR A 308 -17.92 -14.71 9.11
CA THR A 308 -18.09 -15.62 10.22
C THR A 308 -19.35 -16.48 10.09
N GLY A 309 -19.28 -17.71 10.58
CA GLY A 309 -20.36 -18.69 10.69
C GLY A 309 -19.90 -20.09 10.28
N ALA A 310 -20.69 -21.10 10.63
CA ALA A 310 -20.30 -22.50 10.48
C ALA A 310 -20.15 -22.92 9.01
N TRP A 311 -18.92 -23.22 8.61
CA TRP A 311 -18.54 -23.92 7.39
C TRP A 311 -18.32 -25.39 7.70
N PHE A 312 -18.82 -26.28 6.85
CA PHE A 312 -18.47 -27.69 6.91
C PHE A 312 -17.20 -27.92 6.10
N GLY A 313 -16.08 -28.18 6.80
CA GLY A 313 -14.76 -28.43 6.23
C GLY A 313 -14.47 -29.92 6.11
N GLU A 314 -14.11 -30.37 4.92
CA GLU A 314 -13.65 -31.72 4.59
C GLU A 314 -12.16 -31.67 4.24
N TYR A 315 -11.31 -32.35 5.02
CA TYR A 315 -9.86 -32.31 4.88
C TYR A 315 -9.33 -33.62 4.29
N TYR A 316 -8.49 -33.53 3.27
CA TYR A 316 -7.96 -34.67 2.52
C TYR A 316 -6.43 -34.69 2.59
N ASN A 317 -5.85 -35.85 2.86
CA ASN A 317 -4.40 -36.06 2.80
C ASN A 317 -3.90 -36.30 1.35
N ASN A 318 -4.40 -35.52 0.40
CA ASN A 318 -4.00 -35.47 -1.01
C ASN A 318 -4.46 -34.14 -1.63
N MET A 319 -3.85 -33.69 -2.72
CA MET A 319 -4.20 -32.41 -3.38
C MET A 319 -5.44 -32.48 -4.28
N THR A 320 -6.04 -33.67 -4.49
CA THR A 320 -7.06 -33.86 -5.54
C THR A 320 -8.48 -33.99 -5.00
N LEU A 321 -8.68 -33.80 -3.68
CA LEU A 321 -9.96 -34.03 -2.99
C LEU A 321 -10.51 -35.44 -3.25
N SER A 322 -9.62 -36.42 -3.43
CA SER A 322 -9.99 -37.78 -3.82
C SER A 322 -10.19 -38.68 -2.62
N GLY A 323 -11.14 -39.62 -2.75
CA GLY A 323 -11.49 -40.56 -1.70
C GLY A 323 -12.34 -39.92 -0.58
N PRO A 324 -12.55 -40.65 0.53
CA PRO A 324 -13.20 -40.09 1.71
C PRO A 324 -12.30 -39.05 2.37
N ALA A 325 -12.90 -38.00 2.95
CA ALA A 325 -12.17 -37.02 3.74
C ALA A 325 -11.45 -37.71 4.92
N THR A 326 -10.18 -37.35 5.14
CA THR A 326 -9.36 -37.83 6.25
C THR A 326 -9.89 -37.33 7.59
N ALA A 327 -10.40 -36.10 7.62
CA ALA A 327 -11.06 -35.52 8.76
C ALA A 327 -12.13 -34.52 8.33
N THR A 328 -13.10 -34.25 9.20
CA THR A 328 -14.08 -33.18 9.01
C THR A 328 -14.09 -32.26 10.23
N ARG A 329 -14.37 -30.97 10.02
CA ARG A 329 -14.43 -29.96 11.07
C ARG A 329 -15.49 -28.93 10.75
N ILE A 330 -16.07 -28.33 11.80
CA ILE A 330 -16.85 -27.10 11.64
C ILE A 330 -15.92 -25.91 11.83
N ASP A 331 -15.79 -25.10 10.79
CA ASP A 331 -14.94 -23.92 10.77
C ASP A 331 -15.77 -22.66 10.87
N ASN A 332 -15.43 -21.75 11.80
CA ASN A 332 -16.18 -20.50 11.96
C ASN A 332 -15.90 -19.47 10.87
N ALA A 333 -14.83 -19.66 10.10
CA ALA A 333 -14.46 -18.86 8.95
C ALA A 333 -13.50 -19.69 8.08
N VAL A 334 -13.40 -19.35 6.81
CA VAL A 334 -12.30 -19.79 5.97
C VAL A 334 -11.25 -18.70 6.00
N ASP A 335 -10.38 -18.76 7.00
CA ASP A 335 -9.29 -17.81 7.26
C ASP A 335 -8.20 -18.55 8.04
N PHE A 336 -7.38 -19.29 7.31
CA PHE A 336 -6.37 -20.18 7.84
C PHE A 336 -4.99 -19.76 7.36
N ASN A 337 -4.05 -19.71 8.29
CA ASN A 337 -2.63 -19.78 7.97
C ASN A 337 -2.04 -20.91 8.83
N TRP A 338 -1.63 -21.97 8.15
CA TRP A 338 -0.98 -23.12 8.76
C TRP A 338 0.54 -22.96 8.78
N GLY A 339 1.09 -21.99 8.04
CA GLY A 339 2.51 -21.84 7.83
C GLY A 339 3.08 -23.10 7.19
N LEU A 340 4.15 -23.64 7.77
CA LEU A 340 4.73 -24.94 7.39
C LEU A 340 4.08 -26.13 8.13
N GLY A 341 2.89 -25.93 8.72
CA GLY A 341 2.21 -26.89 9.58
C GLY A 341 1.03 -27.59 8.89
N ALA A 342 0.47 -28.59 9.57
CA ALA A 342 -0.68 -29.35 9.08
C ALA A 342 -2.02 -28.75 9.53
N PRO A 343 -3.12 -28.96 8.76
CA PRO A 343 -4.42 -28.38 9.08
C PRO A 343 -5.16 -29.06 10.21
N ILE A 344 -4.94 -30.36 10.36
CA ILE A 344 -5.59 -31.20 11.36
C ILE A 344 -4.81 -32.50 11.51
N ALA A 345 -4.91 -33.15 12.67
CA ALA A 345 -4.28 -34.44 12.90
C ALA A 345 -4.73 -35.48 11.84
N GLY A 346 -3.76 -36.21 11.28
CA GLY A 346 -4.00 -37.20 10.21
C GLY A 346 -3.82 -36.66 8.79
N VAL A 347 -3.72 -35.34 8.62
CA VAL A 347 -3.39 -34.70 7.34
C VAL A 347 -1.95 -34.19 7.40
N GLY A 348 -1.21 -34.35 6.29
CA GLY A 348 0.16 -33.87 6.16
C GLY A 348 0.27 -32.34 6.20
N ALA A 349 1.50 -31.84 6.44
CA ALA A 349 1.80 -30.41 6.35
C ALA A 349 1.84 -29.91 4.90
N ASP A 350 2.19 -30.80 3.97
CA ASP A 350 2.21 -30.54 2.53
C ASP A 350 1.30 -31.54 1.80
N ARG A 351 0.96 -31.24 0.55
CA ARG A 351 0.19 -32.12 -0.36
C ARG A 351 -1.18 -32.51 0.17
N PHE A 352 -1.87 -31.55 0.77
CA PHE A 352 -3.22 -31.74 1.29
C PHE A 352 -4.23 -30.85 0.56
N SER A 353 -5.51 -31.13 0.73
CA SER A 353 -6.58 -30.27 0.23
C SER A 353 -7.73 -30.19 1.22
N VAL A 354 -8.55 -29.15 1.05
CA VAL A 354 -9.74 -28.92 1.88
C VAL A 354 -10.89 -28.43 1.03
N ARG A 355 -12.11 -28.93 1.30
CA ARG A 355 -13.37 -28.38 0.77
C ARG A 355 -14.18 -27.80 1.90
N TRP A 356 -14.57 -26.53 1.78
CA TRP A 356 -15.54 -25.90 2.67
C TRP A 356 -16.85 -25.67 1.95
N THR A 357 -17.96 -26.02 2.61
CA THR A 357 -19.31 -25.75 2.11
C THR A 357 -20.15 -25.00 3.15
N ARG A 358 -20.98 -24.08 2.67
CA ARG A 358 -21.97 -23.36 3.48
C ARG A 358 -23.07 -22.79 2.61
N THR A 359 -24.31 -22.74 3.12
CA THR A 359 -25.35 -21.89 2.56
C THR A 359 -25.40 -20.56 3.31
N VAL A 360 -25.37 -19.46 2.57
CA VAL A 360 -25.43 -18.09 3.11
C VAL A 360 -26.64 -17.39 2.52
N ASP A 361 -27.45 -16.75 3.35
CA ASP A 361 -28.55 -15.90 2.89
C ASP A 361 -28.03 -14.49 2.57
N PHE A 362 -27.96 -14.15 1.28
CA PHE A 362 -27.46 -12.87 0.81
C PHE A 362 -28.62 -11.89 0.58
N PRO A 363 -28.60 -10.69 1.20
CA PRO A 363 -29.40 -9.58 0.72
C PRO A 363 -29.18 -9.37 -0.78
N SER A 364 -30.24 -9.06 -1.52
CA SER A 364 -30.12 -8.76 -2.96
C SER A 364 -29.13 -7.63 -3.18
N GLY A 365 -28.05 -7.92 -3.92
CA GLY A 365 -26.97 -6.97 -4.13
C GLY A 365 -25.83 -7.55 -4.95
N THR A 366 -24.88 -6.69 -5.29
CA THR A 366 -23.63 -7.11 -5.94
C THR A 366 -22.55 -7.27 -4.89
N TYR A 367 -21.91 -8.44 -4.86
CA TYR A 367 -20.86 -8.78 -3.91
C TYR A 367 -19.54 -8.98 -4.64
N ARG A 368 -18.46 -8.44 -4.08
CA ARG A 368 -17.09 -8.72 -4.49
C ARG A 368 -16.49 -9.70 -3.50
N PHE A 369 -16.20 -10.91 -3.98
CA PHE A 369 -15.41 -11.89 -3.26
C PHE A 369 -13.93 -11.56 -3.41
N GLU A 370 -13.18 -11.77 -2.33
CA GLU A 370 -11.72 -11.75 -2.28
C GLU A 370 -11.27 -13.09 -1.68
N VAL A 371 -10.38 -13.76 -2.41
CA VAL A 371 -9.77 -15.03 -2.03
C VAL A 371 -8.27 -14.83 -1.94
N PHE A 372 -7.68 -15.23 -0.83
CA PHE A 372 -6.23 -15.41 -0.70
C PHE A 372 -5.93 -16.91 -0.70
N SER A 373 -4.86 -17.32 -1.39
CA SER A 373 -4.42 -18.71 -1.38
C SER A 373 -2.93 -18.86 -1.68
N ASP A 374 -2.32 -19.83 -1.02
CA ASP A 374 -0.98 -20.39 -1.23
C ASP A 374 -1.12 -21.91 -0.93
N ASP A 375 -1.29 -22.83 -1.88
CA ASP A 375 -1.24 -22.72 -3.34
C ASP A 375 -2.64 -22.49 -4.00
N GLY A 376 -3.28 -23.56 -4.47
CA GLY A 376 -4.37 -23.52 -5.45
C GLY A 376 -5.75 -23.42 -4.82
N VAL A 377 -6.66 -22.71 -5.49
CA VAL A 377 -8.01 -22.44 -4.95
C VAL A 377 -9.09 -22.39 -6.04
N ARG A 378 -10.30 -22.81 -5.68
CA ARG A 378 -11.52 -22.61 -6.47
C ARG A 378 -12.66 -22.16 -5.58
N LEU A 379 -13.53 -21.30 -6.11
CA LEU A 379 -14.69 -20.76 -5.39
C LEU A 379 -15.92 -20.84 -6.28
N TRP A 380 -17.04 -21.31 -5.73
CA TRP A 380 -18.34 -21.35 -6.39
C TRP A 380 -19.43 -20.63 -5.59
N ALA A 381 -20.40 -20.08 -6.32
CA ALA A 381 -21.69 -19.67 -5.79
C ALA A 381 -22.82 -20.28 -6.61
N ASN A 382 -23.72 -21.04 -5.99
CA ASN A 382 -24.80 -21.79 -6.67
C ASN A 382 -24.28 -22.63 -7.86
N ASN A 383 -23.18 -23.35 -7.64
CA ASN A 383 -22.47 -24.18 -8.63
C ASN A 383 -21.87 -23.41 -9.81
N ALA A 384 -21.98 -22.09 -9.86
CA ALA A 384 -21.25 -21.26 -10.82
C ALA A 384 -19.86 -20.95 -10.27
N ILE A 385 -18.81 -21.29 -11.02
CA ILE A 385 -17.43 -21.00 -10.64
C ILE A 385 -17.18 -19.49 -10.72
N LEU A 386 -16.66 -18.93 -9.63
CA LEU A 386 -16.32 -17.52 -9.49
C LEU A 386 -14.82 -17.29 -9.63
N VAL A 387 -14.02 -18.16 -9.00
CA VAL A 387 -12.56 -18.16 -9.07
C VAL A 387 -12.10 -19.56 -9.41
N ASP A 388 -11.22 -19.69 -10.40
CA ASP A 388 -10.56 -20.95 -10.76
C ASP A 388 -9.05 -20.74 -10.89
N GLN A 389 -8.31 -21.12 -9.84
CA GLN A 389 -6.85 -21.08 -9.78
C GLN A 389 -6.32 -22.41 -9.24
N TRP A 390 -6.79 -23.51 -9.81
CA TRP A 390 -6.38 -24.87 -9.41
C TRP A 390 -5.03 -25.27 -10.02
N ARG A 391 -3.97 -24.57 -9.61
CA ARG A 391 -2.59 -24.78 -10.08
C ARG A 391 -1.59 -24.39 -8.99
N ASP A 392 -0.39 -24.95 -9.07
CA ASP A 392 0.71 -24.61 -8.16
C ASP A 392 1.08 -23.14 -8.37
N GLN A 393 1.23 -22.41 -7.27
CA GLN A 393 1.46 -20.98 -7.32
C GLN A 393 1.92 -20.47 -5.96
N THR A 394 2.79 -19.45 -5.97
CA THR A 394 3.03 -18.64 -4.78
C THR A 394 1.75 -17.93 -4.34
N ASP A 395 1.76 -17.40 -3.13
CA ASP A 395 0.67 -16.63 -2.56
C ASP A 395 0.03 -15.63 -3.55
N GLY A 396 -1.30 -15.68 -3.64
CA GLY A 396 -2.07 -14.94 -4.62
C GLY A 396 -3.39 -14.42 -4.08
N ARG A 397 -3.86 -13.32 -4.66
CA ARG A 397 -5.18 -12.74 -4.40
C ARG A 397 -6.05 -12.78 -5.64
N PHE A 398 -7.26 -13.29 -5.49
CA PHE A 398 -8.21 -13.45 -6.58
C PHE A 398 -9.54 -12.82 -6.22
N PHE A 399 -10.21 -12.28 -7.22
CA PHE A 399 -11.41 -11.49 -7.03
C PHE A 399 -12.48 -11.91 -8.01
N ALA A 400 -13.72 -11.92 -7.55
CA ALA A 400 -14.89 -12.14 -8.39
C ALA A 400 -16.04 -11.26 -7.92
N THR A 401 -16.76 -10.67 -8.87
CA THR A 401 -17.94 -9.86 -8.57
C THR A 401 -19.19 -10.56 -9.10
N VAL A 402 -20.17 -10.78 -8.24
CA VAL A 402 -21.39 -11.53 -8.58
C VAL A 402 -22.62 -10.92 -7.92
N ALA A 403 -23.75 -10.93 -8.63
CA ALA A 403 -25.04 -10.55 -8.07
C ALA A 403 -25.64 -11.75 -7.32
N LEU A 404 -25.93 -11.58 -6.04
CA LEU A 404 -26.48 -12.62 -5.17
C LEU A 404 -27.78 -12.13 -4.53
N ALA A 405 -28.69 -13.06 -4.26
CA ALA A 405 -29.93 -12.82 -3.55
C ALA A 405 -30.46 -14.12 -2.95
N GLY A 406 -30.94 -14.04 -1.70
CA GLY A 406 -31.50 -15.18 -0.99
C GLY A 406 -30.45 -16.22 -0.59
N PRO A 407 -30.85 -17.47 -0.31
CA PRO A 407 -29.95 -18.54 0.05
C PRO A 407 -29.06 -18.91 -1.14
N VAL A 408 -27.74 -18.81 -0.96
CA VAL A 408 -26.71 -19.15 -1.94
C VAL A 408 -25.81 -20.22 -1.34
N ALA A 409 -25.63 -21.32 -2.07
CA ALA A 409 -24.60 -22.31 -1.74
C ALA A 409 -23.23 -21.77 -2.12
N ILE A 410 -22.34 -21.63 -1.14
CA ILE A 410 -20.93 -21.31 -1.33
C ILE A 410 -20.12 -22.58 -1.10
N GLU A 411 -19.27 -22.89 -2.06
CA GLU A 411 -18.28 -23.96 -1.98
C GLU A 411 -16.91 -23.35 -2.27
N MET A 412 -15.91 -23.71 -1.48
CA MET A 412 -14.53 -23.34 -1.73
C MET A 412 -13.65 -24.57 -1.59
N GLU A 413 -12.77 -24.76 -2.55
CA GLU A 413 -11.75 -25.81 -2.52
C GLU A 413 -10.37 -25.17 -2.50
N TYR A 414 -9.47 -25.78 -1.75
CA TYR A 414 -8.08 -25.35 -1.58
C TYR A 414 -7.16 -26.56 -1.64
N TYR A 415 -5.94 -26.40 -2.15
CA TYR A 415 -4.87 -27.35 -1.90
C TYR A 415 -3.54 -26.64 -1.63
N ASP A 416 -2.73 -27.32 -0.84
CA ASP A 416 -1.31 -27.02 -0.63
C ASP A 416 -0.48 -28.12 -1.30
N ASN A 417 0.52 -27.76 -2.10
CA ASN A 417 1.48 -28.70 -2.65
C ASN A 417 2.71 -28.82 -1.78
N THR A 418 3.40 -27.70 -1.55
CA THR A 418 4.59 -27.65 -0.71
C THR A 418 4.79 -26.27 -0.12
N GLY A 419 5.35 -26.21 1.09
CA GLY A 419 5.83 -24.97 1.67
C GLY A 419 4.80 -24.36 2.59
N ARG A 420 4.40 -23.12 2.32
CA ARG A 420 3.49 -22.40 3.20
C ARG A 420 2.05 -22.68 2.78
N ALA A 421 1.28 -23.21 3.71
CA ALA A 421 -0.14 -23.40 3.54
C ALA A 421 -0.95 -22.25 4.17
N ALA A 422 -1.64 -21.46 3.34
CA ALA A 422 -2.54 -20.41 3.82
C ALA A 422 -3.68 -20.12 2.84
N VAL A 423 -4.88 -19.87 3.37
CA VAL A 423 -6.08 -19.58 2.58
C VAL A 423 -7.06 -18.70 3.35
N ALA A 424 -7.69 -17.75 2.67
CA ALA A 424 -8.77 -16.95 3.28
C ALA A 424 -9.83 -16.53 2.26
N LEU A 425 -11.05 -16.36 2.76
CA LEU A 425 -12.23 -15.94 2.00
C LEU A 425 -12.92 -14.76 2.68
N ALA A 426 -13.16 -13.68 1.93
CA ALA A 426 -14.04 -12.60 2.34
C ALA A 426 -14.93 -12.15 1.17
N TRP A 427 -15.99 -11.41 1.50
CA TRP A 427 -16.74 -10.67 0.50
C TRP A 427 -17.28 -9.35 1.06
N THR A 428 -17.43 -8.37 0.17
CA THR A 428 -18.03 -7.08 0.47
C THR A 428 -19.21 -6.81 -0.46
N ALA A 429 -20.27 -6.21 0.06
CA ALA A 429 -21.32 -5.65 -0.79
C ALA A 429 -20.76 -4.41 -1.51
N VAL A 430 -20.70 -4.45 -2.83
CA VAL A 430 -20.23 -3.34 -3.69
C VAL A 430 -21.35 -2.33 -3.94
N SER A 431 -22.61 -2.79 -3.89
CA SER A 431 -23.80 -1.94 -3.90
C SER A 431 -24.93 -2.62 -3.14
N GLY A 432 -25.43 -1.94 -2.11
CA GLY A 432 -26.63 -2.30 -1.36
C GLY A 432 -27.83 -1.53 -1.87
N GLY A 433 -28.85 -2.23 -2.35
CA GLY A 433 -30.10 -1.65 -2.81
C GLY A 433 -30.27 -1.73 -4.33
N ALA A 434 -31.51 -2.01 -4.76
CA ALA A 434 -31.93 -2.16 -6.15
C ALA A 434 -31.20 -1.17 -7.07
N VAL A 435 -30.61 -1.68 -8.16
CA VAL A 435 -30.12 -0.82 -9.23
C VAL A 435 -31.34 -0.16 -9.87
N THR A 436 -31.73 1.00 -9.34
CA THR A 436 -32.63 1.90 -10.04
C THR A 436 -31.91 2.33 -11.32
N PRO A 437 -32.58 2.25 -12.49
CA PRO A 437 -31.96 2.69 -13.73
C PRO A 437 -31.48 4.15 -13.61
N PRO A 438 -30.30 4.50 -14.13
CA PRO A 438 -29.91 5.90 -14.28
C PRO A 438 -31.05 6.71 -14.93
N SER A 439 -31.33 7.93 -14.43
CA SER A 439 -32.38 8.75 -15.05
C SER A 439 -32.01 9.02 -16.52
N GLY A 440 -32.91 8.70 -17.45
CA GLY A 440 -32.64 8.84 -18.88
C GLY A 440 -32.01 7.61 -19.55
N SER A 441 -31.90 6.46 -18.86
CA SER A 441 -31.54 5.20 -19.51
C SER A 441 -32.45 4.90 -20.70
N PRO A 442 -31.90 4.43 -21.84
CA PRO A 442 -32.71 3.90 -22.92
C PRO A 442 -33.64 2.80 -22.42
N THR A 443 -34.79 2.61 -23.05
CA THR A 443 -35.78 1.63 -22.63
C THR A 443 -36.03 0.57 -23.68
N ALA A 444 -36.52 -0.58 -23.24
CA ALA A 444 -37.06 -1.65 -24.06
C ALA A 444 -38.50 -1.92 -23.64
N THR A 445 -39.41 -1.90 -24.61
CA THR A 445 -40.83 -2.21 -24.42
C THR A 445 -41.16 -3.55 -25.08
N VAL A 446 -41.83 -4.45 -24.38
CA VAL A 446 -42.22 -5.77 -24.91
C VAL A 446 -43.33 -5.61 -25.97
N THR A 447 -42.99 -5.84 -27.24
CA THR A 447 -43.90 -5.62 -28.39
C THR A 447 -44.09 -6.86 -29.26
N GLY A 448 -43.14 -7.80 -29.29
CA GLY A 448 -43.12 -8.91 -30.25
C GLY A 448 -43.76 -10.23 -29.78
N THR A 449 -44.33 -10.28 -28.58
CA THR A 449 -44.75 -11.55 -27.93
C THR A 449 -46.18 -12.01 -28.24
N ARG A 450 -46.93 -11.28 -29.06
CA ARG A 450 -48.35 -11.59 -29.41
C ARG A 450 -49.23 -11.85 -28.17
N GLY A 451 -49.04 -11.06 -27.11
CA GLY A 451 -49.82 -11.16 -25.86
C GLY A 451 -49.24 -12.10 -24.80
N SER A 452 -48.14 -12.81 -25.09
CA SER A 452 -47.44 -13.65 -24.09
C SER A 452 -46.42 -12.86 -23.26
N ARG A 453 -46.08 -13.36 -22.08
CA ARG A 453 -45.00 -12.77 -21.26
C ARG A 453 -43.63 -13.03 -21.90
N LEU A 454 -42.73 -12.06 -21.82
CA LEU A 454 -41.34 -12.20 -22.31
C LEU A 454 -40.45 -12.72 -21.20
N ASN A 455 -39.70 -13.78 -21.48
CA ASN A 455 -38.74 -14.36 -20.56
C ASN A 455 -37.51 -13.46 -20.35
N ILE A 456 -37.12 -13.28 -19.09
CA ILE A 456 -35.86 -12.69 -18.67
C ILE A 456 -34.93 -13.84 -18.29
N ARG A 457 -33.68 -13.81 -18.77
CA ARG A 457 -32.69 -14.86 -18.54
C ARG A 457 -31.46 -14.33 -17.79
N SER A 458 -30.77 -15.20 -17.06
CA SER A 458 -29.54 -14.84 -16.33
C SER A 458 -28.36 -14.51 -17.27
N ALA A 459 -28.37 -15.09 -18.46
CA ALA A 459 -27.41 -14.87 -19.55
C ALA A 459 -28.14 -15.00 -20.90
N PRO A 460 -27.56 -14.55 -22.03
CA PRO A 460 -28.09 -14.81 -23.37
C PRO A 460 -28.43 -16.31 -23.57
N GLY A 461 -29.71 -16.63 -23.75
CA GLY A 461 -30.18 -18.02 -23.89
C GLY A 461 -30.19 -18.88 -22.60
N GLY A 462 -29.69 -18.37 -21.48
CA GLY A 462 -29.54 -19.10 -20.20
C GLY A 462 -30.83 -19.33 -19.40
N PRO A 463 -30.72 -19.78 -18.13
CA PRO A 463 -31.86 -20.03 -17.24
C PRO A 463 -32.83 -18.86 -17.08
N LEU A 464 -34.12 -19.16 -16.87
CA LEU A 464 -35.16 -18.16 -16.60
C LEU A 464 -34.98 -17.55 -15.20
N VAL A 465 -34.99 -16.23 -15.14
CA VAL A 465 -34.87 -15.46 -13.88
C VAL A 465 -36.01 -14.47 -13.67
N GLY A 466 -36.99 -14.45 -14.57
CA GLY A 466 -38.16 -13.59 -14.48
C GLY A 466 -38.91 -13.50 -15.80
N GLN A 467 -39.98 -12.71 -15.79
CA GLN A 467 -40.78 -12.45 -16.99
C GLN A 467 -41.35 -11.04 -16.99
N LEU A 468 -41.38 -10.40 -18.16
CA LEU A 468 -42.05 -9.13 -18.42
C LEU A 468 -43.44 -9.37 -19.01
N ALA A 469 -44.41 -8.55 -18.62
CA ALA A 469 -45.74 -8.55 -19.22
C ALA A 469 -45.71 -7.94 -20.64
N PRO A 470 -46.70 -8.26 -21.50
CA PRO A 470 -46.90 -7.53 -22.76
C PRO A 470 -46.99 -6.01 -22.52
N ASN A 471 -46.36 -5.21 -23.39
CA ASN A 471 -46.26 -3.75 -23.29
C ASN A 471 -45.53 -3.21 -22.05
N GLN A 472 -44.96 -4.07 -21.20
CA GLN A 472 -44.14 -3.62 -20.09
C GLN A 472 -42.86 -2.97 -20.63
N THR A 473 -42.54 -1.80 -20.09
CA THR A 473 -41.31 -1.07 -20.41
C THR A 473 -40.31 -1.20 -19.28
N VAL A 474 -39.06 -1.50 -19.61
CA VAL A 474 -37.94 -1.59 -18.67
C VAL A 474 -36.75 -0.80 -19.21
N ALA A 475 -35.86 -0.36 -18.33
CA ALA A 475 -34.64 0.30 -18.74
C ALA A 475 -33.58 -0.71 -19.21
N LEU A 476 -32.83 -0.32 -20.24
CA LEU A 476 -31.67 -1.02 -20.76
C LEU A 476 -30.41 -0.60 -20.00
N THR A 477 -29.49 -1.54 -19.82
CA THR A 477 -28.16 -1.27 -19.24
C THR A 477 -27.20 -0.64 -20.24
N GLY A 478 -27.52 -0.74 -21.54
CA GLY A 478 -26.64 -0.32 -22.64
C GLY A 478 -25.76 -1.44 -23.21
N PHE A 479 -25.89 -2.68 -22.73
CA PHE A 479 -25.16 -3.84 -23.26
C PHE A 479 -26.03 -4.76 -24.11
N GLN A 480 -25.40 -5.46 -25.04
CA GLN A 480 -26.01 -6.51 -25.87
C GLN A 480 -25.10 -7.74 -25.93
N SER A 481 -25.62 -8.89 -26.34
CA SER A 481 -24.81 -10.09 -26.56
C SER A 481 -23.94 -9.94 -27.80
N ALA A 482 -22.86 -10.72 -27.90
CA ALA A 482 -21.97 -10.73 -29.07
C ALA A 482 -22.70 -10.97 -30.40
N ASP A 483 -23.72 -11.81 -30.41
CA ASP A 483 -24.57 -12.11 -31.57
C ASP A 483 -25.70 -11.07 -31.80
N ARG A 484 -25.81 -10.08 -30.91
CA ARG A 484 -26.85 -9.02 -30.88
C ARG A 484 -28.29 -9.55 -30.77
N ALA A 485 -28.48 -10.82 -30.45
CA ALA A 485 -29.80 -11.42 -30.30
C ALA A 485 -30.44 -11.11 -28.93
N TRP A 486 -29.66 -10.61 -27.97
CA TRP A 486 -30.07 -10.34 -26.60
C TRP A 486 -29.67 -8.94 -26.14
N LEU A 487 -30.55 -8.32 -25.37
CA LEU A 487 -30.33 -7.03 -24.73
C LEU A 487 -30.37 -7.20 -23.22
N GLU A 488 -29.43 -6.56 -22.53
CA GLU A 488 -29.40 -6.54 -21.07
C GLU A 488 -30.30 -5.40 -20.53
N ILE A 489 -31.18 -5.76 -19.60
CA ILE A 489 -32.16 -4.88 -18.95
C ILE A 489 -31.91 -4.79 -17.45
N PHE A 490 -32.34 -3.69 -16.85
CA PHE A 490 -32.60 -3.65 -15.41
C PHE A 490 -33.93 -4.36 -15.12
N ARG A 491 -33.88 -5.36 -14.23
CA ARG A 491 -35.08 -6.14 -13.87
C ARG A 491 -35.98 -5.32 -12.95
N PRO A 492 -37.32 -5.42 -13.11
CA PRO A 492 -38.27 -4.78 -12.20
C PRO A 492 -38.12 -5.21 -10.73
N THR A 493 -37.58 -6.42 -10.50
CA THR A 493 -37.33 -7.01 -9.18
C THR A 493 -35.91 -6.75 -8.66
N GLY A 494 -35.11 -5.95 -9.38
CA GLY A 494 -33.73 -5.61 -9.02
C GLY A 494 -32.66 -6.44 -9.73
N GLY A 495 -31.50 -5.82 -9.98
CA GLY A 495 -30.39 -6.42 -10.74
C GLY A 495 -30.60 -6.39 -12.25
N THR A 496 -29.77 -7.08 -13.02
CA THR A 496 -29.87 -7.13 -14.49
C THR A 496 -30.34 -8.50 -14.99
N GLY A 497 -30.72 -8.57 -16.25
CA GLY A 497 -31.10 -9.81 -16.93
C GLY A 497 -31.22 -9.60 -18.43
N TRP A 498 -31.37 -10.69 -19.18
CA TRP A 498 -31.31 -10.68 -20.63
C TRP A 498 -32.68 -10.98 -21.24
N VAL A 499 -33.09 -10.15 -22.19
CA VAL A 499 -34.30 -10.37 -23.00
C VAL A 499 -33.91 -10.47 -24.47
N SER A 500 -34.66 -11.25 -25.25
CA SER A 500 -34.37 -11.37 -26.67
C SER A 500 -34.75 -10.06 -27.39
N ALA A 501 -33.80 -9.53 -28.16
CA ALA A 501 -33.94 -8.29 -28.93
C ALA A 501 -35.11 -8.37 -29.94
N ARG A 502 -35.44 -9.58 -30.40
CA ARG A 502 -36.54 -9.84 -31.35
C ARG A 502 -37.92 -9.46 -30.81
N TYR A 503 -38.10 -9.45 -29.49
CA TYR A 503 -39.41 -9.30 -28.86
C TYR A 503 -39.62 -7.96 -28.17
N VAL A 504 -38.67 -7.03 -28.31
CA VAL A 504 -38.74 -5.69 -27.72
C VAL A 504 -38.51 -4.61 -28.76
N THR A 505 -39.17 -3.47 -28.57
CA THR A 505 -38.85 -2.21 -29.28
C THR A 505 -38.04 -1.34 -28.33
N THR A 506 -36.89 -0.84 -28.79
CA THR A 506 -36.01 0.00 -27.97
C THR A 506 -36.21 1.49 -28.26
N SER A 507 -35.99 2.35 -27.25
CA SER A 507 -36.10 3.80 -27.40
C SER A 507 -34.95 4.45 -28.18
N VAL A 508 -33.87 3.68 -28.42
CA VAL A 508 -32.67 4.10 -29.17
C VAL A 508 -32.20 2.98 -30.09
N ALA A 509 -31.34 3.29 -31.06
CA ALA A 509 -30.63 2.27 -31.83
C ALA A 509 -29.58 1.55 -30.96
N THR A 510 -29.57 0.21 -31.00
CA THR A 510 -28.65 -0.62 -30.20
C THR A 510 -27.38 -1.03 -30.94
N THR A 511 -27.18 -0.59 -32.19
CA THR A 511 -26.03 -0.99 -33.03
C THR A 511 -24.67 -0.66 -32.40
N ASN A 512 -24.62 0.38 -31.56
CA ASN A 512 -23.40 0.83 -30.88
C ASN A 512 -23.30 0.36 -29.43
N PHE A 513 -24.23 -0.49 -28.95
CA PHE A 513 -24.15 -1.00 -27.60
C PHE A 513 -22.91 -1.91 -27.47
N PRO A 514 -22.04 -1.69 -26.46
CA PRO A 514 -20.94 -2.60 -26.18
C PRO A 514 -21.45 -4.03 -25.95
N THR A 515 -20.67 -5.00 -26.42
CA THR A 515 -21.00 -6.42 -26.30
C THR A 515 -20.46 -6.99 -24.99
N ARG A 516 -21.25 -7.85 -24.33
CA ARG A 516 -20.83 -8.67 -23.19
C ARG A 516 -21.10 -10.15 -23.43
#